data_AF-D3V049-F1
#
_entry.id   AF-D3V049-F1
#
_cell.length_a   1.000
_cell.length_b   1.000
_cell.length_c   1.000
_cell.angle_alpha   90.00
_cell.angle_beta   90.00
_cell.angle_gamma   90.00
#
_symmetry.space_group_name_H-M   'P 1'
#
loop_
_entity.id
_entity.type
_entity.pdbx_description
1 polymer ?
#
loop_
_entity_poly.entity_id
_entity_poly.type
_entity_poly.pdbx_seq_one_letter_code
_entity_poly.pdbx_strand_id
1 'polypeptide(L)'
;MILLISMYVPSFIPVLIDKSLSAAGVADWHIRRYQIDESRMPMALFTRSEWKVSPLVAGKSFTVEGILIYSLNNVKLLCPATIKNDYLNMLHFVPWDKDYDKKQGEVLKKHAARCQSFIQGGVARIVEE
;
A
#
# COMPACT_ATOMS: atom_id res chain seq x y z
N MET A 1 -19.49 -10.03 32.22
CA MET A 1 -18.54 -8.89 32.29
C MET A 1 -17.62 -8.79 31.08
N ILE A 2 -17.18 -9.90 30.47
CA ILE A 2 -16.27 -9.90 29.29
C ILE A 2 -16.91 -9.29 28.02
N LEU A 3 -18.23 -9.49 27.82
CA LEU A 3 -19.00 -8.94 26.68
C LEU A 3 -19.16 -7.40 26.69
N LEU A 4 -18.98 -6.74 27.83
CA LEU A 4 -19.06 -5.27 27.91
C LEU A 4 -17.74 -4.60 27.53
N ILE A 5 -16.62 -5.32 27.65
CA ILE A 5 -15.28 -4.82 27.33
C ILE A 5 -15.06 -4.83 25.80
N SER A 6 -15.66 -5.79 25.07
CA SER A 6 -15.55 -5.86 23.60
C SER A 6 -16.18 -4.68 22.88
N MET A 7 -17.15 -3.98 23.50
CA MET A 7 -17.76 -2.78 22.94
C MET A 7 -16.87 -1.53 23.07
N TYR A 8 -15.84 -1.58 23.94
CA TYR A 8 -14.89 -0.49 24.18
C TYR A 8 -13.56 -0.64 23.44
N VAL A 9 -13.37 -1.72 22.68
CA VAL A 9 -12.16 -1.92 21.87
C VAL A 9 -12.51 -1.96 20.37
N PRO A 10 -12.92 -0.81 19.77
CA PRO A 10 -13.23 -0.73 18.34
C PRO A 10 -12.00 -0.95 17.43
N SER A 11 -10.79 -1.01 18.00
CA SER A 11 -9.54 -0.84 17.25
C SER A 11 -8.89 -2.15 16.74
N PHE A 12 -9.43 -3.32 17.10
CA PHE A 12 -8.90 -4.60 16.56
C PHE A 12 -9.45 -4.93 15.16
N ILE A 13 -10.58 -4.36 14.76
CA ILE A 13 -11.20 -4.65 13.46
C ILE A 13 -10.28 -4.28 12.27
N PRO A 14 -9.66 -3.09 12.19
CA PRO A 14 -8.75 -2.78 11.08
C PRO A 14 -7.54 -3.71 11.01
N VAL A 15 -6.99 -4.11 12.17
CA VAL A 15 -5.88 -5.07 12.26
C VAL A 15 -6.30 -6.45 11.76
N LEU A 16 -7.48 -6.94 12.15
CA LEU A 16 -7.99 -8.24 11.71
C LEU A 16 -8.29 -8.27 10.20
N ILE A 17 -8.84 -7.17 9.67
CA ILE A 17 -9.09 -7.02 8.22
C ILE A 17 -7.75 -7.03 7.46
N ASP A 18 -6.74 -6.30 7.92
CA ASP A 18 -5.43 -6.36 7.29
C ASP A 18 -4.84 -7.77 7.28
N LYS A 19 -4.81 -8.42 8.45
CA LYS A 19 -4.20 -9.74 8.57
C LYS A 19 -4.91 -10.78 7.72
N SER A 20 -6.24 -10.69 7.60
CA SER A 20 -7.00 -11.57 6.71
C SER A 20 -6.72 -11.29 5.23
N LEU A 21 -6.60 -10.03 4.82
CA LEU A 21 -6.24 -9.65 3.45
C LEU A 21 -4.81 -10.04 3.08
N SER A 22 -3.88 -9.88 4.01
CA SER A 22 -2.49 -10.31 3.83
C SER A 22 -2.38 -11.84 3.78
N ALA A 23 -3.10 -12.56 4.65
CA ALA A 23 -3.14 -14.02 4.64
C ALA A 23 -3.76 -14.58 3.36
N ALA A 24 -4.76 -13.89 2.79
CA ALA A 24 -5.34 -14.23 1.49
C ALA A 24 -4.40 -13.92 0.30
N GLY A 25 -3.21 -13.34 0.54
CA GLY A 25 -2.28 -12.90 -0.50
C GLY A 25 -2.80 -11.70 -1.31
N VAL A 26 -3.85 -11.05 -0.82
CA VAL A 26 -4.53 -9.94 -1.49
C VAL A 26 -3.80 -8.63 -1.22
N ALA A 27 -3.24 -8.47 -0.01
CA ALA A 27 -2.53 -7.27 0.40
C ALA A 27 -1.08 -7.55 0.86
N ASP A 28 -0.12 -6.81 0.30
CA ASP A 28 1.30 -6.92 0.64
C ASP A 28 1.91 -5.55 0.96
N TRP A 29 2.07 -5.27 2.25
CA TRP A 29 2.61 -4.00 2.75
C TRP A 29 4.15 -3.93 2.79
N HIS A 30 4.84 -4.85 2.11
CA HIS A 30 6.29 -4.83 2.02
C HIS A 30 6.78 -3.90 0.91
N ILE A 31 7.76 -3.07 1.25
CA ILE A 31 8.48 -2.25 0.27
C ILE A 31 9.36 -3.18 -0.55
N ARG A 32 9.14 -3.18 -1.86
CA ARG A 32 9.83 -4.05 -2.82
C ARG A 32 10.15 -3.25 -4.08
N ARG A 33 11.16 -3.70 -4.83
CA ARG A 33 11.46 -3.16 -6.15
C ARG A 33 10.72 -3.93 -7.24
N TYR A 34 10.15 -3.17 -8.16
CA TYR A 34 9.35 -3.67 -9.25
C TYR A 34 9.91 -3.17 -10.57
N GLN A 35 10.06 -4.06 -11.54
CA GLN A 35 10.37 -3.70 -12.92
C GLN A 35 9.08 -3.42 -13.68
N ILE A 36 9.02 -2.26 -14.31
CA ILE A 36 7.89 -1.81 -15.11
C ILE A 36 8.38 -1.57 -16.53
N ASP A 37 7.62 -2.09 -17.48
CA ASP A 37 7.81 -1.81 -18.90
C ASP A 37 7.16 -0.47 -19.23
N GLU A 38 7.93 0.41 -19.87
CA GLU A 38 7.49 1.77 -20.22
C GLU A 38 6.32 1.77 -21.21
N SER A 39 6.17 0.70 -22.00
CA SER A 39 5.02 0.51 -22.90
C SER A 39 3.69 0.29 -22.16
N ARG A 40 3.74 -0.17 -20.90
CA ARG A 40 2.55 -0.46 -20.09
C ARG A 40 2.24 0.64 -19.09
N MET A 41 3.28 1.28 -18.56
CA MET A 41 3.15 2.40 -17.65
C MET A 41 4.28 3.40 -17.92
N PRO A 42 3.97 4.62 -18.38
CA PRO A 42 5.01 5.60 -18.64
C PRO A 42 5.67 6.04 -17.34
N MET A 43 6.98 6.25 -17.38
CA MET A 43 7.77 6.77 -16.26
C MET A 43 7.21 8.11 -15.73
N ALA A 44 6.52 8.88 -16.59
CA ALA A 44 5.86 10.13 -16.24
C ALA A 44 4.86 10.02 -15.06
N LEU A 45 4.26 8.84 -14.84
CA LEU A 45 3.36 8.58 -13.71
C LEU A 45 4.08 8.59 -12.35
N PHE A 46 5.39 8.35 -12.37
CA PHE A 46 6.25 8.23 -11.19
C PHE A 46 7.17 9.45 -11.01
N THR A 47 6.75 10.61 -11.51
CA THR A 47 7.53 11.87 -11.47
C THR A 47 7.58 12.54 -10.11
N ARG A 48 6.75 12.12 -9.15
CA ARG A 48 6.79 12.68 -7.79
C ARG A 48 8.03 12.19 -7.05
N SER A 49 8.65 13.08 -6.27
CA SER A 49 9.88 12.80 -5.48
C SER A 49 9.74 11.66 -4.46
N GLU A 50 8.52 11.28 -4.10
CA GLU A 50 8.21 10.15 -3.22
C GLU A 50 8.45 8.78 -3.89
N TRP A 51 8.57 8.75 -5.22
CA TRP A 51 8.91 7.55 -5.97
C TRP A 51 10.41 7.47 -6.21
N LYS A 52 11.03 6.37 -5.78
CA LYS A 52 12.40 6.05 -6.18
C LYS A 52 12.34 5.23 -7.46
N VAL A 53 12.62 5.91 -8.57
CA VAL A 53 12.66 5.31 -9.91
C VAL A 53 14.11 5.22 -10.35
N SER A 54 14.50 4.10 -10.94
CA SER A 54 15.83 3.95 -11.56
C SER A 54 15.67 3.34 -12.95
N PRO A 55 16.21 3.97 -14.01
CA PRO A 55 16.15 3.39 -15.35
C PRO A 55 16.98 2.10 -15.38
N LEU A 56 16.40 1.01 -15.89
CA LEU A 56 17.12 -0.25 -16.13
C LEU A 56 17.63 -0.28 -17.57
N VAL A 57 16.73 -0.02 -18.51
CA VAL A 57 17.03 0.14 -19.94
C VAL A 57 16.31 1.37 -20.43
N ALA A 58 17.07 2.39 -20.85
CA ALA A 58 16.53 3.68 -21.29
C ALA A 58 15.46 3.47 -22.39
N GLY A 59 14.25 3.97 -22.16
CA GLY A 59 13.14 3.89 -23.11
C GLY A 59 12.44 2.53 -23.21
N LYS A 60 12.80 1.54 -22.38
CA LYS A 60 12.17 0.20 -22.39
C LYS A 60 11.65 -0.23 -21.03
N SER A 61 12.48 -0.14 -20.00
CA SER A 61 12.05 -0.56 -18.66
C SER A 61 12.76 0.22 -17.57
N PHE A 62 12.05 0.40 -16.47
CA PHE A 62 12.56 1.06 -15.28
C PHE A 62 12.18 0.25 -14.05
N THR A 63 12.94 0.46 -12.98
CA THR A 63 12.62 -0.07 -11.67
C THR A 63 11.99 1.02 -10.82
N VAL A 64 11.01 0.63 -10.01
CA VAL A 64 10.38 1.51 -9.04
C VAL A 64 10.29 0.80 -7.70
N GLU A 65 10.64 1.52 -6.63
CA GLU A 65 10.46 1.06 -5.26
C GLU A 65 9.06 1.46 -4.76
N GLY A 66 8.28 0.50 -4.28
CA GLY A 66 6.92 0.74 -3.83
C GLY A 66 6.32 -0.42 -3.06
N ILE A 67 5.05 -0.28 -2.71
CA ILE A 67 4.26 -1.24 -1.92
C ILE A 67 3.06 -1.68 -2.74
N LEU A 68 2.77 -2.97 -2.74
CA LEU A 68 1.66 -3.56 -3.48
C LEU A 68 0.45 -3.80 -2.55
N ILE A 69 -0.42 -2.80 -2.43
CA ILE A 69 -1.46 -2.80 -1.39
C ILE A 69 -2.57 -3.81 -1.67
N TYR A 70 -2.99 -3.98 -2.92
CA TYR A 70 -4.18 -4.78 -3.22
C TYR A 70 -4.13 -5.41 -4.61
N SER A 71 -4.64 -6.63 -4.72
CA SER A 71 -4.90 -7.33 -5.98
C SER A 71 -6.38 -7.76 -6.05
N LEU A 72 -7.26 -6.89 -6.56
CA LEU A 72 -8.69 -7.20 -6.78
C LEU A 72 -8.94 -7.42 -8.27
N ASN A 73 -9.50 -8.57 -8.65
CA ASN A 73 -9.97 -8.83 -10.01
C ASN A 73 -8.93 -8.51 -11.11
N ASN A 74 -7.68 -8.90 -10.87
CA ASN A 74 -6.52 -8.63 -11.75
C ASN A 74 -6.05 -7.17 -11.80
N VAL A 75 -6.58 -6.28 -10.96
CA VAL A 75 -6.07 -4.91 -10.78
C VAL A 75 -5.20 -4.87 -9.54
N LYS A 76 -3.95 -4.47 -9.73
CA LYS A 76 -2.96 -4.28 -8.67
C LYS A 76 -2.75 -2.80 -8.39
N LEU A 77 -2.63 -2.44 -7.12
CA LEU A 77 -2.35 -1.07 -6.69
C LEU A 77 -0.92 -0.95 -6.18
N LEU A 78 -0.10 -0.16 -6.88
CA LEU A 78 1.24 0.21 -6.46
C LEU A 78 1.22 1.58 -5.78
N CYS A 79 1.81 1.67 -4.59
CA CYS A 79 1.85 2.88 -3.79
C CYS A 79 3.29 3.24 -3.41
N PRO A 80 3.58 4.52 -3.17
CA PRO A 80 4.90 4.95 -2.73
C PRO A 80 5.21 4.39 -1.34
N ALA A 81 6.50 4.15 -1.06
CA ALA A 81 6.94 3.60 0.23
C ALA A 81 6.54 4.47 1.44
N THR A 82 6.28 5.77 1.22
CA THR A 82 5.86 6.73 2.24
C THR A 82 4.54 6.35 2.92
N ILE A 83 3.64 5.66 2.21
CA ILE A 83 2.33 5.25 2.75
C ILE A 83 2.44 4.23 3.87
N LYS A 84 3.58 3.53 4.01
CA LYS A 84 3.79 2.52 5.04
C LYS A 84 3.65 3.10 6.45
N ASN A 85 4.19 4.28 6.69
CA ASN A 85 4.12 4.91 8.00
C ASN A 85 2.69 5.35 8.32
N ASP A 86 1.97 5.93 7.35
CA ASP A 86 0.57 6.32 7.53
C ASP A 86 -0.30 5.10 7.81
N TYR A 87 0.00 3.99 7.14
CA TYR A 87 -0.66 2.71 7.34
C TYR A 87 -0.39 2.14 8.76
N LEU A 88 0.87 2.13 9.21
CA LEU A 88 1.24 1.70 10.56
C LEU A 88 0.59 2.58 11.63
N ASN A 89 0.49 3.89 11.39
CA ASN A 89 -0.18 4.83 12.29
C ASN A 89 -1.69 4.57 12.36
N MET A 90 -2.33 4.22 11.24
CA MET A 90 -3.74 3.80 11.22
C MET A 90 -3.97 2.51 12.02
N LEU A 91 -3.02 1.58 12.02
CA LEU A 91 -3.10 0.36 12.81
C LEU A 91 -2.82 0.59 14.31
N HIS A 92 -2.23 1.74 14.66
CA HIS A 92 -1.87 2.02 16.04
C HIS A 92 -3.10 2.48 16.84
N PHE A 93 -3.46 1.72 17.87
CA PHE A 93 -4.56 2.09 18.75
C PHE A 93 -4.11 3.14 19.77
N VAL A 94 -4.83 4.25 19.85
CA VAL A 94 -4.72 5.23 20.93
C VAL A 94 -5.98 5.15 21.80
N PRO A 95 -5.88 4.62 23.03
CA PRO A 95 -7.02 4.56 23.94
C PRO A 95 -7.59 5.95 24.19
N TRP A 96 -8.92 6.06 24.23
CA TRP A 96 -9.66 7.29 24.54
C TRP A 96 -9.61 8.42 23.50
N ASP A 97 -8.97 8.21 22.35
CA ASP A 97 -8.98 9.15 21.23
C ASP A 97 -9.76 8.56 20.04
N LYS A 98 -11.08 8.73 20.05
CA LYS A 98 -11.97 8.26 18.97
C LYS A 98 -11.73 9.00 17.65
N ASP A 99 -11.19 10.20 17.69
CA ASP A 99 -10.93 11.00 16.49
C ASP A 99 -9.60 10.62 15.83
N TYR A 100 -8.68 9.99 16.57
CA TYR A 100 -7.42 9.47 16.06
C TYR A 100 -7.62 8.53 14.87
N ASP A 101 -8.42 7.47 15.04
CA ASP A 101 -8.64 6.46 14.01
C ASP A 101 -9.25 7.08 12.75
N LYS A 102 -10.20 8.00 12.91
CA LYS A 102 -10.82 8.73 11.79
C LYS A 102 -9.82 9.62 11.07
N LYS A 103 -8.99 10.35 11.82
CA LYS A 103 -7.97 11.24 11.27
C LYS A 103 -6.89 10.45 10.52
N GLN A 104 -6.39 9.36 11.09
CA GLN A 104 -5.41 8.50 10.42
C GLN A 104 -6.00 7.83 9.18
N GLY A 105 -7.27 7.41 9.23
CA GLY A 105 -7.98 6.89 8.05
C GLY A 105 -8.07 7.90 6.90
N GLU A 106 -8.38 9.17 7.18
CA GLU A 106 -8.41 10.22 6.17
C GLU A 106 -7.01 10.57 5.62
N VAL A 107 -5.98 10.56 6.47
CA VAL A 107 -4.58 10.73 6.03
C VAL A 107 -4.19 9.60 5.08
N LEU A 108 -4.46 8.34 5.47
CA LEU A 108 -4.19 7.19 4.63
C LEU A 108 -4.96 7.27 3.32
N LYS A 109 -6.25 7.64 3.33
CA LYS A 109 -7.06 7.81 2.12
C LYS A 109 -6.49 8.88 1.18
N LYS A 110 -6.07 10.03 1.72
CA LYS A 110 -5.44 11.11 0.95
C LYS A 110 -4.11 10.67 0.33
N HIS A 111 -3.38 9.80 1.01
CA HIS A 111 -2.10 9.28 0.53
C HIS A 111 -2.29 8.11 -0.45
N ALA A 112 -3.29 7.27 -0.22
CA ALA A 112 -3.70 6.19 -1.11
C ALA A 112 -4.25 6.71 -2.45
N ALA A 113 -4.80 7.92 -2.50
CA ALA A 113 -5.19 8.57 -3.75
C ALA A 113 -4.01 8.79 -4.72
N ARG A 114 -2.76 8.68 -4.25
CA ARG A 114 -1.54 8.80 -5.08
C ARG A 114 -1.05 7.47 -5.65
N CYS A 115 -1.70 6.36 -5.25
CA CYS A 115 -1.38 5.04 -5.76
C CYS A 115 -1.75 4.92 -7.23
N GLN A 116 -0.94 4.15 -7.95
CA GLN A 116 -1.14 3.84 -9.36
C GLN A 116 -1.75 2.44 -9.48
N SER A 117 -2.89 2.34 -10.15
CA SER A 117 -3.51 1.06 -10.48
C SER A 117 -2.97 0.53 -11.80
N PHE A 118 -2.75 -0.78 -11.88
CA PHE A 118 -2.29 -1.46 -13.09
C PHE A 118 -2.92 -2.83 -13.25
N ILE A 119 -2.98 -3.32 -14.49
CA ILE A 119 -3.50 -4.65 -14.81
C ILE A 119 -2.40 -5.71 -14.60
N GLN A 120 -2.78 -6.85 -14.03
CA GLN A 120 -1.90 -7.97 -13.74
C GLN A 120 -1.10 -8.40 -14.99
N GLY A 121 0.22 -8.52 -14.81
CA GLY A 121 1.18 -8.87 -15.87
C GLY A 121 2.03 -7.71 -16.37
N GLY A 122 1.69 -6.44 -16.03
CA GLY A 122 2.48 -5.28 -16.45
C GLY A 122 3.66 -4.89 -15.57
N VAL A 123 3.81 -5.54 -14.42
CA VAL A 123 4.83 -5.26 -13.43
C VAL A 123 5.41 -6.59 -12.96
N ALA A 124 6.71 -6.78 -13.18
CA ALA A 124 7.44 -7.93 -12.69
C ALA A 124 8.10 -7.56 -11.35
N ARG A 125 7.89 -8.39 -10.33
CA ARG A 125 8.62 -8.23 -9.08
C ARG A 125 10.07 -8.63 -9.33
N ILE A 126 11.00 -7.75 -8.96
CA ILE A 126 12.41 -8.14 -8.90
C ILE A 126 12.56 -8.90 -7.58
N VAL A 127 12.89 -10.18 -7.67
CA VAL A 127 13.32 -10.93 -6.50
C VAL A 127 14.76 -10.49 -6.27
N GLU A 128 14.96 -9.58 -5.31
CA GLU A 128 16.31 -9.37 -4.77
C GLU A 128 16.68 -10.67 -4.02
N GLU A 129 17.72 -11.34 -4.51
CA GLU A 129 18.41 -12.46 -3.86
C GLU A 129 19.05 -12.04 -2.54
#